data_AF-A0A1Z5IG45-F1
#
_entry.id   AF-A0A1Z5IG45-F1
#
_cell.length_a   1.000
_cell.length_b   1.000
_cell.length_c   1.000
_cell.angle_alpha   90.00
_cell.angle_beta   90.00
_cell.angle_gamma   90.00
#
_symmetry.space_group_name_H-M   'P 1'
#
loop_
_entity.id
_entity.type
_entity.pdbx_description
1 polymer ?
#
loop_
_entity_poly.entity_id
_entity_poly.type
_entity_poly.pdbx_seq_one_letter_code
_entity_poly.pdbx_strand_id
1 'polypeptide(L)'
;MAKKVCSICGKRLGFLDSNLRFNDGIACADCCKKIGLSTLNMASINWAEKHSVEEVKMMLHVGQIIDPHQDNQIDKQLQKKHENGKNMADAEIQDKLKHKQEVVKQQEIQQKEDFRQRKLQQKQAIKQQRQDRKAADEAKYEKLRQQFELDAAYHFVKIMIDFESQQILIRKGLLTPYQLYSFADFKGYKQIITPGTVKKHHGIARGIAGGLIAGPAGAVVGAVTGGTQYEVVREMSVIMYFKDNQQKKVRFISFETKTDSFTYRSAQESCLSFCQKLDEISTAQKQEQEIGQSSEQPTQAQYNTSDIADQLRQFKQLADDGVITQEEFEAKKKQLLGI
;
A
#
# COMPACT_ATOMS: atom_id res chain seq x y z
N MET A 1 64.27 75.66 -20.73
CA MET A 1 63.30 75.47 -19.63
C MET A 1 62.01 76.18 -20.00
N ALA A 2 60.86 75.50 -19.95
CA ALA A 2 59.57 76.14 -20.22
C ALA A 2 59.33 77.27 -19.20
N LYS A 3 59.01 78.47 -19.69
CA LYS A 3 58.73 79.62 -18.82
C LYS A 3 57.42 79.35 -18.09
N LYS A 4 57.48 79.20 -16.76
CA LYS A 4 56.28 79.08 -15.92
C LYS A 4 55.52 80.40 -15.94
N VAL A 5 54.21 80.37 -16.17
CA VAL A 5 53.35 81.56 -16.20
C VAL A 5 52.27 81.39 -15.14
N CYS A 6 52.01 82.45 -14.38
CA CYS A 6 50.91 82.46 -13.43
C CYS A 6 49.57 82.32 -14.16
N SER A 7 48.84 81.25 -13.88
CA SER A 7 47.53 80.93 -14.48
C SER A 7 46.41 81.91 -14.09
N ILE A 8 46.66 82.80 -13.10
CA ILE A 8 45.72 83.83 -12.65
C ILE A 8 45.98 85.17 -13.35
N CYS A 9 47.21 85.69 -13.28
CA CYS A 9 47.54 87.05 -13.74
C CYS A 9 48.42 87.12 -14.99
N GLY A 10 48.85 85.98 -15.53
CA GLY A 10 49.70 85.93 -16.73
C GLY A 10 51.15 86.37 -16.53
N LYS A 11 51.57 86.70 -15.29
CA LYS A 11 52.97 87.06 -14.97
C LYS A 11 53.90 85.87 -15.26
N ARG A 12 54.98 86.14 -16.00
CA ARG A 12 56.07 85.15 -16.21
C ARG A 12 56.86 84.99 -14.92
N LEU A 13 57.08 83.74 -14.51
CA LEU A 13 57.77 83.38 -13.28
C LEU A 13 59.19 82.92 -13.59
N GLY A 14 60.15 83.59 -12.97
CA GLY A 14 61.56 83.22 -12.97
C GLY A 14 61.85 82.06 -12.00
N PHE A 15 63.09 81.60 -12.01
CA PHE A 15 63.54 80.48 -11.17
C PHE A 15 63.47 80.79 -9.67
N LEU A 16 63.62 82.06 -9.28
CA LEU A 16 63.59 82.52 -7.89
C LEU A 16 62.19 82.97 -7.43
N ASP A 17 61.18 82.96 -8.32
CA ASP A 17 59.82 83.39 -7.97
C ASP A 17 59.04 82.26 -7.29
N SER A 18 58.55 82.52 -6.08
CA SER A 18 57.70 81.58 -5.35
C SER A 18 56.31 81.48 -5.97
N ASN A 19 55.78 80.26 -5.98
CA ASN A 19 54.48 79.92 -6.57
C ASN A 19 53.82 78.78 -5.78
N LEU A 20 52.49 78.69 -5.88
CA LEU A 20 51.71 77.55 -5.40
C LEU A 20 51.17 76.76 -6.60
N ARG A 21 51.15 75.44 -6.43
CA ARG A 21 50.60 74.50 -7.42
C ARG A 21 49.18 74.14 -7.02
N PHE A 22 48.27 74.35 -7.94
CA PHE A 22 46.88 73.94 -7.90
C PHE A 22 46.68 72.62 -8.66
N ASN A 23 45.51 72.00 -8.55
CA ASN A 23 45.26 70.72 -9.22
C ASN A 23 45.34 70.83 -10.77
N ASP A 24 45.15 72.03 -11.31
CA ASP A 24 45.04 72.32 -12.74
C ASP A 24 45.96 73.47 -13.22
N GLY A 25 46.76 74.08 -12.35
CA GLY A 25 47.63 75.19 -12.74
C GLY A 25 48.60 75.68 -11.66
N ILE A 26 49.27 76.79 -11.92
CA ILE A 26 50.18 77.42 -10.95
C ILE A 26 49.85 78.91 -10.78
N ALA A 27 49.97 79.42 -9.56
CA ALA A 27 49.79 80.85 -9.31
C ALA A 27 51.00 81.46 -8.59
N CYS A 28 51.28 82.73 -8.91
CA CYS A 28 52.35 83.48 -8.26
C CYS A 28 52.00 83.81 -6.80
N ALA A 29 53.02 84.01 -5.98
CA ALA A 29 52.85 84.37 -4.58
C ALA A 29 51.92 85.57 -4.37
N ASP A 30 51.98 86.58 -5.24
CA ASP A 30 51.14 87.77 -5.14
C ASP A 30 49.64 87.45 -5.30
N CYS A 31 49.29 86.55 -6.23
CA CYS A 31 47.89 86.16 -6.43
C CYS A 31 47.40 85.29 -5.27
N CYS A 32 48.24 84.37 -4.79
CA CYS A 32 47.93 83.52 -3.65
C CYS A 32 47.71 84.35 -2.38
N LYS A 33 48.56 85.36 -2.13
CA LYS A 33 48.49 86.20 -0.93
C LYS A 33 47.18 86.99 -0.85
N LYS A 34 46.60 87.37 -1.99
CA LYS A 34 45.32 88.09 -2.06
C LYS A 34 44.13 87.28 -1.54
N ILE A 35 44.20 85.96 -1.56
CA ILE A 35 43.16 85.07 -1.02
C ILE A 35 43.59 84.41 0.30
N GLY A 36 44.63 84.94 0.97
CA GLY A 36 45.10 84.41 2.27
C GLY A 36 46.05 83.22 2.19
N LEU A 37 46.48 82.80 0.99
CA LEU A 37 47.43 81.70 0.82
C LEU A 37 48.88 82.17 0.89
N SER A 38 49.74 81.33 1.50
CA SER A 38 51.18 81.53 1.57
C SER A 38 51.93 80.43 0.82
N THR A 39 52.87 80.81 -0.04
CA THR A 39 53.70 79.85 -0.79
C THR A 39 54.73 79.12 0.08
N LEU A 40 54.81 79.45 1.38
CA LEU A 40 55.82 78.93 2.31
C LEU A 40 55.24 78.04 3.40
N ASN A 41 53.91 77.93 3.54
CA ASN A 41 53.30 77.08 4.57
C ASN A 41 52.59 75.86 3.97
N MET A 42 52.67 74.73 4.68
CA MET A 42 52.20 73.45 4.17
C MET A 42 50.67 73.35 4.08
N ALA A 43 49.94 74.12 4.90
CA ALA A 43 48.49 74.15 4.83
C ALA A 43 47.98 74.76 3.53
N SER A 44 48.60 75.86 3.06
CA SER A 44 48.27 76.47 1.77
C SER A 44 48.64 75.56 0.60
N ILE A 45 49.75 74.82 0.70
CA ILE A 45 50.16 73.84 -0.33
C ILE A 45 49.11 72.72 -0.44
N ASN A 46 48.78 72.07 0.68
CA ASN A 46 47.80 70.98 0.70
C ASN A 46 46.40 71.43 0.28
N TRP A 47 46.03 72.67 0.61
CA TRP A 47 44.78 73.25 0.15
C TRP A 47 44.80 73.49 -1.36
N ALA A 48 45.86 74.11 -1.88
CA ALA A 48 46.01 74.42 -3.29
C ALA A 48 45.97 73.15 -4.15
N GLU A 49 46.64 72.06 -3.76
CA GLU A 49 46.65 70.80 -4.51
C GLU A 49 45.26 70.16 -4.70
N LYS A 50 44.26 70.55 -3.90
CA LYS A 50 42.89 70.05 -4.01
C LYS A 50 41.94 70.97 -4.76
N HIS A 51 42.34 72.22 -4.99
CA HIS A 51 41.49 73.26 -5.58
C HIS A 51 42.00 73.68 -6.96
N SER A 52 41.09 74.23 -7.75
CA SER A 52 41.38 74.69 -9.12
C SER A 52 41.78 76.17 -9.16
N VAL A 53 42.51 76.56 -10.20
CA VAL A 53 42.86 77.97 -10.45
C VAL A 53 41.60 78.79 -10.75
N GLU A 54 40.60 78.21 -11.42
CA GLU A 54 39.32 78.85 -11.73
C GLU A 54 38.55 79.24 -10.47
N GLU A 55 38.47 78.33 -9.48
CA GLU A 55 37.88 78.63 -8.16
C GLU A 55 38.58 79.81 -7.50
N VAL A 56 39.92 79.84 -7.55
CA VAL A 56 40.70 80.95 -6.99
C VAL A 56 40.43 82.28 -7.71
N LYS A 57 40.28 82.27 -9.05
CA LYS A 57 39.91 83.48 -9.80
C LYS A 57 38.54 84.01 -9.35
N MET A 58 37.58 83.12 -9.08
CA MET A 58 36.27 83.53 -8.58
C MET A 58 36.37 84.12 -7.18
N MET A 59 37.12 83.49 -6.28
CA MET A 59 37.35 84.00 -4.91
C MET A 59 38.00 85.38 -4.90
N LEU A 60 38.97 85.60 -5.81
CA LEU A 60 39.58 86.92 -6.02
C LEU A 60 38.55 87.96 -6.48
N HIS A 61 37.60 87.59 -7.33
CA HIS A 61 36.58 88.49 -7.84
C HIS A 61 35.61 88.94 -6.74
N VAL A 62 35.22 88.02 -5.84
CA VAL A 62 34.27 88.30 -4.74
C VAL A 62 34.96 88.75 -3.44
N GLY A 63 36.28 88.87 -3.42
CA GLY A 63 37.05 89.34 -2.26
C GLY A 63 37.13 88.34 -1.10
N GLN A 64 36.99 87.04 -1.37
CA GLN A 64 37.02 86.00 -0.34
C GLN A 64 38.45 85.69 0.10
N ILE A 65 38.67 85.61 1.41
CA ILE A 65 39.95 85.22 2.04
C ILE A 65 39.76 83.86 2.69
N ILE A 66 40.72 82.95 2.48
CA ILE A 66 40.68 81.57 2.98
C ILE A 66 41.65 81.42 4.15
N ASP A 67 41.27 80.62 5.15
CA ASP A 67 42.19 80.07 6.15
C ASP A 67 42.45 78.57 5.86
N PRO A 68 43.61 78.22 5.26
CA PRO A 68 43.92 76.85 4.88
C PRO A 68 44.03 75.88 6.05
N HIS A 69 44.28 76.35 7.27
CA HIS A 69 44.36 75.48 8.45
C HIS A 69 42.96 75.06 8.91
N GLN A 70 42.03 76.01 8.90
CA GLN A 70 40.65 75.73 9.29
C GLN A 70 39.95 74.86 8.23
N ASP A 71 40.16 75.15 6.95
CA ASP A 71 39.49 74.44 5.85
C ASP A 71 39.97 72.97 5.75
N ASN A 72 41.29 72.74 5.86
CA ASN A 72 41.83 71.39 5.92
C ASN A 72 41.35 70.59 7.16
N GLN A 73 41.01 71.27 8.27
CA GLN A 73 40.44 70.60 9.44
C GLN A 73 38.98 70.21 9.20
N ILE A 74 38.21 71.07 8.52
CA ILE A 74 36.82 70.80 8.16
C ILE A 74 36.75 69.58 7.22
N ASP A 75 37.60 69.52 6.20
CA ASP A 75 37.73 68.37 5.30
C ASP A 75 37.98 67.05 6.04
N LYS A 76 38.95 67.06 6.96
CA LYS A 76 39.30 65.87 7.75
C LYS A 76 38.14 65.44 8.65
N GLN A 77 37.37 66.39 9.17
CA GLN A 77 36.17 66.08 9.98
C GLN A 77 35.03 65.51 9.11
N LEU A 78 34.84 66.03 7.90
CA LEU A 78 33.84 65.52 6.95
C LEU A 78 34.16 64.10 6.50
N GLN A 79 35.43 63.81 6.19
CA GLN A 79 35.87 62.46 5.81
C GLN A 79 35.66 61.44 6.93
N LYS A 80 36.03 61.76 8.18
CA LYS A 80 35.79 60.90 9.35
C LYS A 80 34.31 60.62 9.60
N LYS A 81 33.45 61.64 9.42
CA LYS A 81 31.99 61.46 9.54
C LYS A 81 31.44 60.51 8.46
N HIS A 82 31.96 60.60 7.24
CA HIS A 82 31.53 59.77 6.12
C HIS A 82 31.97 58.30 6.28
N GLU A 83 33.19 58.06 6.78
CA GLU A 83 33.69 56.70 7.06
C GLU A 83 32.93 56.02 8.21
N ASN A 84 32.67 56.75 9.30
CA ASN A 84 31.91 56.22 10.44
C ASN A 84 30.45 55.89 10.05
N GLY A 85 29.80 56.74 9.25
CA GLY A 85 28.44 56.48 8.76
C GLY A 85 28.33 55.24 7.86
N LYS A 86 29.34 55.00 7.01
CA LYS A 86 29.40 53.82 6.14
C LYS A 86 29.60 52.52 6.94
N ASN A 87 30.51 52.52 7.91
CA ASN A 87 30.78 51.35 8.75
C ASN A 87 29.56 50.93 9.61
N MET A 88 28.79 51.90 10.12
CA MET A 88 27.55 51.61 10.87
C MET A 88 26.45 51.01 9.99
N ALA A 89 26.26 51.53 8.78
CA ALA A 89 25.27 51.01 7.84
C ALA A 89 25.60 49.56 7.40
N ASP A 90 26.87 49.25 7.16
CA ASP A 90 27.32 47.90 6.79
C ASP A 90 27.11 46.88 7.93
N ALA A 91 27.31 47.29 9.19
CA ALA A 91 27.05 46.44 10.36
C ALA A 91 25.57 46.12 10.55
N GLU A 92 24.68 47.12 10.38
CA GLU A 92 23.23 46.94 10.48
C GLU A 92 22.69 46.01 9.37
N ILE A 93 23.22 46.13 8.15
CA ILE A 93 22.87 45.25 7.03
C ILE A 93 23.29 43.80 7.32
N GLN A 94 24.49 43.57 7.87
CA GLN A 94 24.96 42.23 8.23
C GLN A 94 24.10 41.58 9.31
N ASP A 95 23.66 42.32 10.32
CA ASP A 95 22.80 41.80 11.39
C ASP A 95 21.43 41.36 10.85
N LYS A 96 20.81 42.21 10.00
CA LYS A 96 19.55 41.87 9.30
C LYS A 96 19.69 40.64 8.40
N LEU A 97 20.83 40.49 7.71
CA LEU A 97 21.14 39.31 6.90
C LEU A 97 21.24 38.03 7.73
N LYS A 98 21.94 38.07 8.87
CA LYS A 98 22.04 36.93 9.79
C LYS A 98 20.68 36.54 10.35
N HIS A 99 19.89 37.51 10.81
CA HIS A 99 18.54 37.26 11.32
C HIS A 99 17.65 36.61 10.25
N LYS A 100 17.69 37.11 9.01
CA LYS A 100 16.94 36.53 7.90
C LYS A 100 17.37 35.09 7.59
N GLN A 101 18.66 34.79 7.60
CA GLN A 101 19.17 33.43 7.40
C GLN A 101 18.70 32.48 8.51
N GLU A 102 18.69 32.95 9.75
CA GLU A 102 18.22 32.18 10.89
C GLU A 102 16.71 31.87 10.79
N VAL A 103 15.90 32.87 10.40
CA VAL A 103 14.47 32.67 10.13
C VAL A 103 14.23 31.64 9.02
N VAL A 104 14.96 31.72 7.90
CA VAL A 104 14.84 30.74 6.80
C VAL A 104 15.21 29.33 7.29
N LYS A 105 16.30 29.20 8.05
CA LYS A 105 16.73 27.91 8.61
C LYS A 105 15.68 27.32 9.55
N GLN A 106 15.05 28.14 10.40
CA GLN A 106 13.97 27.69 11.28
C GLN A 106 12.73 27.26 10.50
N GLN A 107 12.36 28.00 9.44
CA GLN A 107 11.27 27.61 8.54
C GLN A 107 11.53 26.27 7.85
N GLU A 108 12.75 26.02 7.39
CA GLU A 108 13.12 24.73 6.80
C GLU A 108 13.06 23.57 7.81
N ILE A 109 13.48 23.80 9.05
CA ILE A 109 13.37 22.81 10.13
C ILE A 109 11.90 22.49 10.38
N GLN A 110 11.06 23.52 10.54
CA GLN A 110 9.64 23.37 10.78
C GLN A 110 8.93 22.65 9.62
N GLN A 111 9.25 22.99 8.37
CA GLN A 111 8.73 22.29 7.20
C GLN A 111 9.12 20.81 7.17
N LYS A 112 10.36 20.47 7.56
CA LYS A 112 10.82 19.08 7.64
C LYS A 112 10.09 18.33 8.76
N GLU A 113 9.86 18.96 9.90
CA GLU A 113 9.10 18.39 11.01
C GLU A 113 7.63 18.16 10.64
N ASP A 114 6.97 19.16 10.05
CA ASP A 114 5.59 19.06 9.56
C ASP A 114 5.45 17.91 8.55
N PHE A 115 6.39 17.79 7.61
CA PHE A 115 6.41 16.69 6.66
C PHE A 115 6.54 15.31 7.34
N ARG A 116 7.42 15.20 8.34
CA ARG A 116 7.58 13.97 9.14
C ARG A 116 6.30 13.64 9.92
N GLN A 117 5.68 14.63 10.55
CA GLN A 117 4.44 14.48 11.30
C GLN A 117 3.29 14.04 10.39
N ARG A 118 3.11 14.68 9.22
CA ARG A 118 2.11 14.28 8.22
C ARG A 118 2.30 12.85 7.75
N LYS A 119 3.55 12.43 7.48
CA LYS A 119 3.84 11.03 7.13
C LYS A 119 3.51 10.05 8.25
N LEU A 120 3.81 10.41 9.49
CA LEU A 120 3.51 9.57 10.65
C LEU A 120 1.99 9.44 10.86
N GLN A 121 1.26 10.56 10.80
CA GLN A 121 -0.21 10.60 10.88
C GLN A 121 -0.85 9.78 9.76
N GLN A 122 -0.38 9.93 8.52
CA GLN A 122 -0.89 9.14 7.39
C GLN A 122 -0.66 7.64 7.61
N LYS A 123 0.52 7.25 8.10
CA LYS A 123 0.82 5.83 8.41
C LYS A 123 -0.08 5.30 9.53
N GLN A 124 -0.34 6.09 10.57
CA GLN A 124 -1.24 5.74 11.66
C GLN A 124 -2.69 5.62 11.16
N ALA A 125 -3.17 6.57 10.35
CA ALA A 125 -4.50 6.53 9.76
C ALA A 125 -4.72 5.29 8.89
N ILE A 126 -3.76 4.91 8.04
CA ILE A 126 -3.82 3.68 7.23
C ILE A 126 -3.85 2.44 8.13
N LYS A 127 -3.05 2.41 9.20
CA LYS A 127 -3.04 1.31 10.16
C LYS A 127 -4.41 1.18 10.86
N GLN A 128 -4.97 2.30 11.31
CA GLN A 128 -6.27 2.35 11.97
C GLN A 128 -7.38 1.89 11.01
N GLN A 129 -7.42 2.43 9.79
CA GLN A 129 -8.40 2.04 8.77
C GLN A 129 -8.36 0.53 8.47
N ARG A 130 -7.17 -0.07 8.44
CA ARG A 130 -7.01 -1.53 8.27
C ARG A 130 -7.54 -2.30 9.48
N GLN A 131 -7.33 -1.79 10.70
CA GLN A 131 -7.84 -2.40 11.92
C GLN A 131 -9.37 -2.31 11.98
N ASP A 132 -9.93 -1.15 11.65
CA ASP A 132 -11.38 -0.92 11.64
C ASP A 132 -12.07 -1.81 10.60
N ARG A 133 -11.51 -1.91 9.39
CA ARG A 133 -12.01 -2.82 8.35
C ARG A 133 -11.99 -4.27 8.84
N LYS A 134 -10.88 -4.71 9.46
CA LYS A 134 -10.77 -6.06 10.01
C LYS A 134 -11.80 -6.30 11.12
N ALA A 135 -12.02 -5.33 12.00
CA ALA A 135 -13.01 -5.42 13.07
C ALA A 135 -14.44 -5.47 12.52
N ALA A 136 -14.74 -4.69 11.49
CA ALA A 136 -16.03 -4.71 10.81
C ALA A 136 -16.29 -6.05 10.11
N ASP A 137 -15.30 -6.59 9.39
CA ASP A 137 -15.38 -7.89 8.72
C ASP A 137 -15.57 -9.03 9.75
N GLU A 138 -14.90 -8.95 10.90
CA GLU A 138 -15.04 -9.90 12.01
C GLU A 138 -16.44 -9.84 12.64
N ALA A 139 -16.95 -8.64 12.91
CA ALA A 139 -18.29 -8.45 13.45
C ALA A 139 -19.38 -8.96 12.48
N LYS A 140 -19.17 -8.77 11.17
CA LYS A 140 -20.05 -9.32 10.14
C LYS A 140 -20.02 -10.86 10.14
N TYR A 141 -18.84 -11.46 10.21
CA TYR A 141 -18.69 -12.91 10.26
C TYR A 141 -19.35 -13.52 11.49
N GLU A 142 -19.20 -12.91 12.67
CA GLU A 142 -19.76 -13.44 13.90
C GLU A 142 -21.30 -13.41 13.89
N LYS A 143 -21.90 -12.33 13.38
CA LYS A 143 -23.36 -12.26 13.17
C LYS A 143 -23.86 -13.35 12.22
N LEU A 144 -23.17 -13.54 11.10
CA LEU A 144 -23.51 -14.59 10.12
C LEU A 144 -23.42 -15.98 10.74
N ARG A 145 -22.35 -16.26 11.50
CA ARG A 145 -22.17 -17.54 12.17
C ARG A 145 -23.26 -17.81 13.22
N GLN A 146 -23.61 -16.81 14.02
CA GLN A 146 -24.68 -16.94 15.02
C GLN A 146 -26.02 -17.23 14.37
N GLN A 147 -26.32 -16.62 13.23
CA GLN A 147 -27.54 -16.93 12.47
C GLN A 147 -27.58 -18.41 12.07
N PHE A 148 -26.53 -18.92 11.44
CA PHE A 148 -26.47 -20.34 11.08
C PHE A 148 -26.57 -21.29 12.29
N GLU A 149 -26.06 -20.89 13.47
CA GLU A 149 -26.22 -21.68 14.71
C GLU A 149 -27.67 -21.67 15.22
N LEU A 150 -28.40 -20.56 15.02
CA LEU A 150 -29.83 -20.45 15.36
C LEU A 150 -30.71 -21.27 14.41
N ASP A 151 -30.38 -21.25 13.11
CA ASP A 151 -31.13 -21.94 12.05
C ASP A 151 -30.83 -23.46 12.04
N ALA A 152 -30.20 -23.97 13.12
CA ALA A 152 -29.81 -25.37 13.31
C ALA A 152 -29.09 -25.97 12.10
N ALA A 153 -28.22 -25.17 11.47
CA ALA A 153 -27.50 -25.57 10.26
C ALA A 153 -26.77 -26.91 10.47
N TYR A 154 -26.67 -27.71 9.42
CA TYR A 154 -25.84 -28.90 9.48
C TYR A 154 -24.35 -28.50 9.54
N HIS A 155 -23.60 -29.06 10.49
CA HIS A 155 -22.19 -28.75 10.70
C HIS A 155 -21.28 -29.93 10.37
N PHE A 156 -20.29 -29.70 9.51
CA PHE A 156 -19.20 -30.64 9.30
C PHE A 156 -17.85 -29.94 9.14
N VAL A 157 -16.92 -30.18 10.07
CA VAL A 157 -15.59 -29.54 10.10
C VAL A 157 -15.75 -28.00 10.07
N LYS A 158 -15.49 -27.34 8.93
CA LYS A 158 -15.60 -25.88 8.77
C LYS A 158 -16.80 -25.48 7.94
N ILE A 159 -17.63 -26.43 7.52
CA ILE A 159 -18.75 -26.21 6.64
C ILE A 159 -20.02 -26.21 7.47
N MET A 160 -20.86 -25.22 7.21
CA MET A 160 -22.19 -25.07 7.78
C MET A 160 -23.15 -24.97 6.62
N ILE A 161 -24.13 -25.86 6.55
CA ILE A 161 -25.15 -25.91 5.50
C ILE A 161 -26.47 -25.56 6.16
N ASP A 162 -27.00 -24.41 5.80
CA ASP A 162 -28.26 -23.90 6.32
C ASP A 162 -29.31 -23.97 5.23
N PHE A 163 -30.35 -24.77 5.48
CA PHE A 163 -31.45 -24.99 4.54
C PHE A 163 -32.54 -23.93 4.67
N GLU A 164 -32.61 -23.20 5.79
CA GLU A 164 -33.58 -22.11 5.98
C GLU A 164 -33.14 -20.89 5.17
N SER A 165 -31.87 -20.47 5.31
CA SER A 165 -31.31 -19.38 4.51
C SER A 165 -30.81 -19.81 3.12
N GLN A 166 -30.78 -21.13 2.85
CA GLN A 166 -30.25 -21.74 1.63
C GLN A 166 -28.81 -21.31 1.31
N GLN A 167 -27.97 -21.36 2.32
CA GLN A 167 -26.59 -20.92 2.23
C GLN A 167 -25.62 -21.97 2.79
N ILE A 168 -24.41 -21.96 2.23
CA ILE A 168 -23.29 -22.76 2.69
C ILE A 168 -22.21 -21.80 3.18
N LEU A 169 -21.94 -21.81 4.48
CA LEU A 169 -20.85 -21.06 5.10
C LEU A 169 -19.63 -21.97 5.30
N ILE A 170 -18.52 -21.57 4.69
CA ILE A 170 -17.20 -22.13 4.99
C ILE A 170 -16.52 -21.18 5.98
N ARG A 171 -16.42 -21.63 7.22
CA ARG A 171 -15.78 -20.90 8.32
C ARG A 171 -14.34 -20.54 7.96
N LYS A 172 -13.91 -19.36 8.43
CA LYS A 172 -12.54 -18.90 8.26
C LYS A 172 -11.54 -19.91 8.83
N GLY A 173 -10.38 -20.01 8.19
CA GLY A 173 -9.23 -20.74 8.69
C GLY A 173 -8.26 -19.81 9.42
N LEU A 174 -7.08 -20.35 9.77
CA LEU A 174 -6.03 -19.56 10.40
C LEU A 174 -5.53 -18.43 9.49
N LEU A 175 -5.45 -18.69 8.17
CA LEU A 175 -4.96 -17.76 7.15
C LEU A 175 -5.94 -17.56 6.00
N THR A 176 -7.13 -18.15 6.05
CA THR A 176 -8.11 -18.09 4.95
C THR A 176 -9.39 -17.41 5.43
N PRO A 177 -9.93 -16.42 4.70
CA PRO A 177 -11.20 -15.79 5.06
C PRO A 177 -12.35 -16.80 4.96
N TYR A 178 -13.45 -16.48 5.63
CA TYR A 178 -14.69 -17.24 5.46
C TYR A 178 -15.23 -17.04 4.04
N GLN A 179 -16.01 -18.00 3.57
CA GLN A 179 -16.67 -17.94 2.27
C GLN A 179 -18.14 -18.32 2.43
N LEU A 180 -19.00 -17.62 1.73
CA LEU A 180 -20.45 -17.81 1.77
C LEU A 180 -20.92 -18.10 0.35
N TYR A 181 -21.64 -19.19 0.18
CA TYR A 181 -22.22 -19.61 -1.09
C TYR A 181 -23.73 -19.71 -0.93
N SER A 182 -24.48 -19.28 -1.95
CA SER A 182 -25.89 -19.64 -2.04
C SER A 182 -26.03 -21.08 -2.54
N PHE A 183 -27.16 -21.73 -2.27
CA PHE A 183 -27.46 -23.02 -2.89
C PHE A 183 -27.46 -22.92 -4.43
N ALA A 184 -27.97 -21.83 -5.01
CA ALA A 184 -27.95 -21.58 -6.46
C ALA A 184 -26.53 -21.65 -7.08
N ASP A 185 -25.51 -21.30 -6.31
CA ASP A 185 -24.11 -21.37 -6.74
C ASP A 185 -23.54 -22.79 -6.65
N PHE A 186 -24.13 -23.69 -5.86
CA PHE A 186 -23.72 -25.09 -5.78
C PHE A 186 -24.04 -25.84 -7.09
N LYS A 187 -23.07 -26.57 -7.62
CA LYS A 187 -23.18 -27.31 -8.90
C LYS A 187 -23.11 -28.82 -8.74
N GLY A 188 -22.91 -29.30 -7.51
CA GLY A 188 -22.74 -30.71 -7.20
C GLY A 188 -21.38 -31.01 -6.58
N TYR A 189 -21.08 -32.29 -6.42
CA TYR A 189 -19.86 -32.75 -5.76
C TYR A 189 -19.35 -34.06 -6.35
N LYS A 190 -18.09 -34.39 -6.03
CA LYS A 190 -17.47 -35.68 -6.37
C LYS A 190 -16.76 -36.26 -5.15
N GLN A 191 -17.03 -37.54 -4.88
CA GLN A 191 -16.29 -38.30 -3.89
C GLN A 191 -14.97 -38.82 -4.50
N ILE A 192 -13.90 -38.79 -3.71
CA ILE A 192 -12.56 -39.28 -4.07
C ILE A 192 -12.12 -40.28 -3.00
N ILE A 193 -11.82 -41.51 -3.41
CA ILE A 193 -11.31 -42.57 -2.54
C ILE A 193 -10.09 -43.20 -3.19
N THR A 194 -8.99 -43.25 -2.46
CA THR A 194 -7.73 -43.82 -2.92
C THR A 194 -7.39 -45.07 -2.10
N PRO A 195 -7.76 -46.27 -2.58
CA PRO A 195 -7.46 -47.53 -1.90
C PRO A 195 -5.97 -47.93 -2.08
N GLY A 196 -5.50 -48.82 -1.22
CA GLY A 196 -4.16 -49.42 -1.29
C GLY A 196 -3.99 -50.60 -0.36
N THR A 197 -2.81 -51.21 -0.38
CA THR A 197 -2.50 -52.42 0.40
C THR A 197 -1.08 -52.35 0.98
N VAL A 198 -0.90 -52.86 2.20
CA VAL A 198 0.38 -52.82 2.93
C VAL A 198 0.75 -54.19 3.50
N LYS A 199 2.02 -54.59 3.42
CA LYS A 199 2.55 -55.85 3.96
C LYS A 199 2.89 -55.72 5.46
N LYS A 200 2.63 -56.78 6.25
CA LYS A 200 3.05 -56.87 7.66
C LYS A 200 4.54 -57.24 7.73
N HIS A 201 5.35 -56.34 8.32
CA HIS A 201 6.80 -56.44 8.59
C HIS A 201 7.78 -56.22 7.40
N HIS A 202 8.77 -55.35 7.65
CA HIS A 202 10.07 -55.11 6.98
C HIS A 202 10.20 -55.03 5.45
N GLY A 203 9.12 -55.01 4.66
CA GLY A 203 9.21 -54.82 3.21
C GLY A 203 8.53 -53.54 2.75
N ILE A 204 9.28 -52.61 2.14
CA ILE A 204 8.70 -51.56 1.29
C ILE A 204 8.11 -52.27 0.06
N ALA A 205 6.85 -52.67 0.16
CA ALA A 205 6.06 -53.08 -1.00
C ALA A 205 4.76 -52.29 -0.97
N ARG A 206 4.71 -51.23 -1.77
CA ARG A 206 3.53 -50.40 -2.00
C ARG A 206 2.88 -50.85 -3.31
N GLY A 207 1.98 -51.83 -3.23
CA GLY A 207 1.14 -52.26 -4.34
C GLY A 207 -0.28 -51.69 -4.19
N ILE A 208 -0.93 -51.39 -5.31
CA ILE A 208 -2.38 -51.20 -5.37
C ILE A 208 -2.95 -52.61 -5.62
N ALA A 209 -3.40 -53.30 -4.56
CA ALA A 209 -3.99 -54.63 -4.68
C ALA A 209 -5.40 -54.65 -4.07
N GLY A 210 -6.40 -54.43 -4.91
CA GLY A 210 -7.64 -55.22 -4.90
C GLY A 210 -8.68 -55.02 -3.79
N GLY A 211 -8.84 -53.83 -3.21
CA GLY A 211 -10.05 -53.53 -2.45
C GLY A 211 -11.21 -53.15 -3.39
N LEU A 212 -12.34 -53.85 -3.33
CA LEU A 212 -13.54 -53.48 -4.08
C LEU A 212 -14.19 -52.27 -3.40
N ILE A 213 -14.53 -51.24 -4.18
CA ILE A 213 -15.32 -50.10 -3.68
C ILE A 213 -16.80 -50.48 -3.80
N ALA A 214 -17.47 -50.64 -2.66
CA ALA A 214 -18.85 -51.02 -2.53
C ALA A 214 -19.70 -49.87 -1.95
N GLY A 215 -20.89 -49.68 -2.53
CA GLY A 215 -21.91 -48.78 -2.03
C GLY A 215 -21.62 -47.27 -2.21
N PRO A 216 -22.60 -46.41 -1.90
CA PRO A 216 -22.56 -44.97 -2.18
C PRO A 216 -21.58 -44.19 -1.28
N ALA A 217 -21.25 -44.74 -0.10
CA ALA A 217 -20.23 -44.16 0.78
C ALA A 217 -18.79 -44.48 0.31
N GLY A 218 -18.66 -45.31 -0.73
CA GLY A 218 -17.39 -45.80 -1.23
C GLY A 218 -16.62 -46.67 -0.23
N ALA A 219 -17.35 -47.59 0.41
CA ALA A 219 -16.78 -48.56 1.34
C ALA A 219 -15.74 -49.42 0.60
N VAL A 220 -14.58 -49.69 1.19
CA VAL A 220 -13.56 -50.57 0.61
C VAL A 220 -13.71 -51.91 1.31
N VAL A 221 -14.19 -52.91 0.58
CA VAL A 221 -14.42 -54.27 1.05
C VAL A 221 -13.32 -55.16 0.49
N GLY A 222 -12.65 -55.88 1.39
CA GLY A 222 -11.42 -56.55 1.02
C GLY A 222 -11.60 -57.88 0.31
N ALA A 223 -10.85 -58.05 -0.79
CA ALA A 223 -10.70 -59.33 -1.49
C ALA A 223 -9.39 -60.05 -1.11
N VAL A 224 -8.50 -59.40 -0.33
CA VAL A 224 -7.20 -59.99 0.06
C VAL A 224 -7.33 -60.90 1.29
N THR A 225 -7.61 -62.18 1.04
CA THR A 225 -7.61 -63.24 2.06
C THR A 225 -6.19 -63.80 2.25
N GLY A 226 -5.41 -63.28 3.20
CA GLY A 226 -4.10 -63.83 3.52
C GLY A 226 -3.30 -62.96 4.50
N GLY A 227 -2.96 -63.51 5.67
CA GLY A 227 -2.53 -62.79 6.87
C GLY A 227 -1.25 -61.91 6.80
N THR A 228 -0.63 -61.79 5.63
CA THR A 228 0.62 -61.01 5.40
C THR A 228 0.37 -59.61 4.83
N GLN A 229 -0.87 -59.27 4.44
CA GLN A 229 -1.25 -57.95 3.91
C GLN A 229 -2.51 -57.42 4.59
N TYR A 230 -2.70 -56.10 4.58
CA TYR A 230 -3.95 -55.44 4.97
C TYR A 230 -4.28 -54.28 4.04
N GLU A 231 -5.56 -53.99 3.90
CA GLU A 231 -6.07 -52.90 3.06
C GLU A 231 -6.11 -51.58 3.82
N VAL A 232 -5.86 -50.52 3.06
CA VAL A 232 -5.83 -49.15 3.56
C VAL A 232 -6.54 -48.22 2.58
N VAL A 233 -7.09 -47.15 3.13
CA VAL A 233 -7.46 -45.95 2.38
C VAL A 233 -6.43 -44.88 2.69
N ARG A 234 -5.84 -44.30 1.65
CA ARG A 234 -4.87 -43.20 1.76
C ARG A 234 -5.54 -41.84 1.71
N GLU A 235 -6.68 -41.77 1.04
CA GLU A 235 -7.47 -40.56 0.92
C GLU A 235 -8.96 -40.90 0.82
N MET A 236 -9.77 -40.19 1.58
CA MET A 236 -11.22 -40.12 1.43
C MET A 236 -11.61 -38.65 1.50
N SER A 237 -12.15 -38.11 0.41
CA SER A 237 -12.47 -36.70 0.29
C SER A 237 -13.74 -36.47 -0.54
N VAL A 238 -14.40 -35.34 -0.30
CA VAL A 238 -15.47 -34.82 -1.16
C VAL A 238 -15.00 -33.49 -1.73
N ILE A 239 -15.12 -33.32 -3.05
CA ILE A 239 -14.87 -32.05 -3.74
C ILE A 239 -16.23 -31.48 -4.13
N MET A 240 -16.60 -30.36 -3.50
CA MET A 240 -17.78 -29.57 -3.87
C MET A 240 -17.41 -28.61 -5.01
N TYR A 241 -18.30 -28.48 -5.98
CA TYR A 241 -18.17 -27.57 -7.12
C TYR A 241 -19.21 -26.47 -7.01
N PHE A 242 -18.76 -25.24 -7.26
CA PHE A 242 -19.58 -24.04 -7.23
C PHE A 242 -19.44 -23.28 -8.56
N LYS A 243 -20.26 -22.25 -8.73
CA LYS A 243 -20.17 -21.28 -9.82
C LYS A 243 -18.74 -20.73 -9.98
N ASP A 244 -18.42 -20.28 -11.20
CA ASP A 244 -17.12 -19.73 -11.58
C ASP A 244 -15.95 -20.71 -11.36
N ASN A 245 -16.22 -22.01 -11.50
CA ASN A 245 -15.26 -23.10 -11.30
C ASN A 245 -14.60 -23.10 -9.91
N GLN A 246 -15.25 -22.50 -8.91
CA GLN A 246 -14.76 -22.58 -7.54
C GLN A 246 -14.99 -23.99 -6.99
N GLN A 247 -13.98 -24.53 -6.30
CA GLN A 247 -14.05 -25.86 -5.73
C GLN A 247 -13.57 -25.89 -4.27
N LYS A 248 -14.15 -26.80 -3.49
CA LYS A 248 -13.82 -26.98 -2.07
C LYS A 248 -13.68 -28.45 -1.72
N LYS A 249 -12.47 -28.81 -1.29
CA LYS A 249 -12.14 -30.18 -0.89
C LYS A 249 -12.27 -30.36 0.62
N VAL A 250 -13.15 -31.26 1.00
CA VAL A 250 -13.38 -31.73 2.36
C VAL A 250 -12.66 -33.06 2.51
N ARG A 251 -11.77 -33.18 3.50
CA ARG A 251 -11.00 -34.41 3.75
C ARG A 251 -11.57 -35.12 4.97
N PHE A 252 -11.86 -36.42 4.82
CA PHE A 252 -12.29 -37.33 5.87
C PHE A 252 -11.12 -38.23 6.29
N ILE A 253 -10.33 -38.69 5.32
CA ILE A 253 -9.07 -39.41 5.52
C ILE A 253 -7.99 -38.71 4.69
N SER A 254 -6.85 -38.42 5.31
CA SER A 254 -5.70 -37.76 4.67
C SER A 254 -4.37 -38.49 4.89
N PHE A 255 -4.41 -39.66 5.52
CA PHE A 255 -3.26 -40.51 5.81
C PHE A 255 -3.67 -41.97 5.70
N GLU A 256 -2.69 -42.86 5.56
CA GLU A 256 -2.92 -44.29 5.44
C GLU A 256 -3.72 -44.84 6.63
N THR A 257 -4.93 -45.30 6.36
CA THR A 257 -5.90 -45.74 7.39
C THR A 257 -6.42 -47.11 7.02
N LYS A 258 -6.33 -48.08 7.94
CA LYS A 258 -6.81 -49.45 7.68
C LYS A 258 -8.32 -49.49 7.48
N THR A 259 -8.79 -50.25 6.50
CA THR A 259 -10.23 -50.38 6.19
C THR A 259 -11.04 -51.10 7.28
N ASP A 260 -10.38 -51.86 8.15
CA ASP A 260 -11.00 -52.52 9.31
C ASP A 260 -11.01 -51.64 10.58
N SER A 261 -10.40 -50.45 10.52
CA SER A 261 -10.26 -49.58 11.69
C SER A 261 -11.54 -48.80 12.02
N PHE A 262 -11.71 -48.46 13.30
CA PHE A 262 -12.77 -47.57 13.76
C PHE A 262 -12.71 -46.19 13.08
N THR A 263 -11.49 -45.66 12.87
CA THR A 263 -11.27 -44.39 12.17
C THR A 263 -11.84 -44.41 10.75
N TYR A 264 -11.62 -45.52 10.02
CA TYR A 264 -12.17 -45.68 8.68
C TYR A 264 -13.69 -45.70 8.69
N ARG A 265 -14.30 -46.51 9.56
CA ARG A 265 -15.77 -46.62 9.68
C ARG A 265 -16.42 -45.28 10.02
N SER A 266 -15.86 -44.57 11.00
CA SER A 266 -16.34 -43.24 11.40
C SER A 266 -16.21 -42.22 10.26
N ALA A 267 -15.11 -42.26 9.51
CA ALA A 267 -14.90 -41.39 8.35
C ALA A 267 -15.87 -41.71 7.21
N GLN A 268 -16.16 -42.99 6.96
CA GLN A 268 -17.13 -43.44 5.96
C GLN A 268 -18.54 -42.96 6.31
N GLU A 269 -18.99 -43.14 7.56
CA GLU A 269 -20.29 -42.66 8.04
C GLU A 269 -20.41 -41.14 7.92
N SER A 270 -19.37 -40.41 8.35
CA SER A 270 -19.31 -38.95 8.22
C SER A 270 -19.36 -38.51 6.76
N CYS A 271 -18.67 -39.21 5.86
CA CYS A 271 -18.65 -38.92 4.43
C CYS A 271 -20.02 -39.15 3.81
N LEU A 272 -20.68 -40.25 4.14
CA LEU A 272 -22.04 -40.55 3.68
C LEU A 272 -23.03 -39.49 4.15
N SER A 273 -23.03 -39.15 5.45
CA SER A 273 -23.91 -38.11 6.01
C SER A 273 -23.68 -36.76 5.34
N PHE A 274 -22.43 -36.42 5.06
CA PHE A 274 -22.08 -35.20 4.34
C PHE A 274 -22.62 -35.19 2.91
N CYS A 275 -22.41 -36.28 2.16
CA CYS A 275 -22.94 -36.43 0.80
C CYS A 275 -24.47 -36.34 0.76
N GLN A 276 -25.18 -36.98 1.71
CA GLN A 276 -26.64 -36.89 1.83
C GLN A 276 -27.11 -35.44 1.98
N LYS A 277 -26.43 -34.65 2.81
CA LYS A 277 -26.74 -33.23 2.97
C LYS A 277 -26.50 -32.43 1.69
N LEU A 278 -25.51 -32.79 0.88
CA LEU A 278 -25.29 -32.16 -0.44
C LEU A 278 -26.34 -32.60 -1.48
N ASP A 279 -26.83 -33.84 -1.40
CA ASP A 279 -27.93 -34.33 -2.25
C ASP A 279 -29.25 -33.60 -1.91
N GLU A 280 -29.49 -33.31 -0.62
CA GLU A 280 -30.63 -32.49 -0.17
C GLU A 280 -30.61 -31.10 -0.81
N ILE A 281 -29.44 -30.45 -0.91
CA ILE A 281 -29.29 -29.16 -1.61
C ILE A 281 -29.70 -29.30 -3.08
N SER A 282 -29.18 -30.32 -3.76
CA SER A 282 -29.48 -30.56 -5.17
C SER A 282 -30.96 -30.86 -5.41
N THR A 283 -31.64 -31.44 -4.42
CA THR A 283 -33.08 -31.73 -4.46
C THR A 283 -33.92 -30.49 -4.21
N ALA A 284 -33.56 -29.67 -3.21
CA ALA A 284 -34.23 -28.40 -2.92
C ALA A 284 -34.24 -27.46 -4.15
N GLN A 285 -33.12 -27.42 -4.88
CA GLN A 285 -33.01 -26.61 -6.11
C GLN A 285 -33.93 -27.06 -7.25
N LYS A 286 -34.24 -28.36 -7.35
CA LYS A 286 -35.16 -28.88 -8.38
C LYS A 286 -36.61 -28.51 -8.07
N GLN A 287 -36.99 -28.54 -6.80
CA GLN A 287 -38.36 -28.22 -6.37
C GLN A 287 -38.71 -26.75 -6.63
N GLU A 288 -37.76 -25.82 -6.44
CA GLU A 288 -38.00 -24.40 -6.73
C GLU A 288 -38.14 -24.10 -8.23
N GLN A 289 -37.50 -24.88 -9.09
CA GLN A 289 -37.64 -24.76 -10.53
C GLN A 289 -39.00 -25.25 -11.04
N GLU A 290 -39.63 -26.19 -10.34
CA GLU A 290 -40.96 -26.71 -10.66
C GLU A 290 -42.09 -25.78 -10.15
N ILE A 291 -41.89 -25.09 -9.04
CA ILE A 291 -42.88 -24.15 -8.46
C ILE A 291 -43.02 -22.86 -9.30
N GLY A 292 -42.00 -22.49 -10.08
CA GLY A 292 -41.99 -21.28 -10.92
C GLY A 292 -42.75 -21.37 -12.26
N GLN A 293 -43.35 -22.52 -12.62
CA GLN A 293 -43.95 -22.74 -13.95
C GLN A 293 -45.43 -23.20 -13.94
N SER A 294 -46.18 -23.03 -12.85
CA SER A 294 -47.58 -23.50 -12.80
C SER A 294 -48.59 -22.41 -12.44
N SER A 295 -49.09 -21.69 -13.45
CA SER A 295 -50.48 -21.21 -13.45
C SER A 295 -51.26 -22.00 -14.50
N GLU A 296 -52.43 -22.51 -14.06
CA GLU A 296 -53.47 -23.28 -14.76
C GLU A 296 -53.46 -24.82 -14.61
N GLN A 297 -54.07 -25.27 -13.49
CA GLN A 297 -55.12 -26.32 -13.37
C GLN A 297 -54.85 -27.79 -13.78
N PRO A 298 -55.61 -28.77 -13.21
CA PRO A 298 -55.04 -29.97 -12.60
C PRO A 298 -55.08 -31.25 -13.47
N THR A 299 -54.41 -32.30 -12.96
CA THR A 299 -54.50 -33.73 -13.34
C THR A 299 -53.50 -34.12 -14.46
N GLN A 300 -52.53 -35.03 -14.32
CA GLN A 300 -52.39 -36.28 -13.57
C GLN A 300 -50.89 -36.66 -13.47
N ALA A 301 -50.52 -37.45 -12.46
CA ALA A 301 -49.15 -37.86 -12.15
C ALA A 301 -48.39 -38.47 -13.35
N GLN A 302 -47.31 -37.82 -13.75
CA GLN A 302 -46.30 -38.40 -14.64
C GLN A 302 -44.98 -38.47 -13.88
N TYR A 303 -44.79 -39.58 -13.14
CA TYR A 303 -43.50 -39.94 -12.60
C TYR A 303 -42.51 -40.10 -13.76
N ASN A 304 -41.29 -39.60 -13.60
CA ASN A 304 -40.21 -39.69 -14.58
C ASN A 304 -39.88 -41.16 -14.92
N THR A 305 -40.60 -41.72 -15.89
CA THR A 305 -40.48 -43.10 -16.37
C THR A 305 -39.12 -43.40 -17.00
N SER A 306 -38.36 -42.39 -17.43
CA SER A 306 -37.03 -42.59 -18.01
C SER A 306 -35.99 -43.03 -16.97
N ASP A 307 -36.00 -42.43 -15.77
CA ASP A 307 -35.01 -42.72 -14.73
C ASP A 307 -35.24 -44.10 -14.08
N ILE A 308 -36.51 -44.46 -13.82
CA ILE A 308 -36.85 -45.78 -13.28
C ILE A 308 -36.55 -46.89 -14.31
N ALA A 309 -36.81 -46.65 -15.60
CA ALA A 309 -36.52 -47.63 -16.64
C ALA A 309 -35.00 -47.87 -16.79
N ASP A 310 -34.20 -46.81 -16.70
CA ASP A 310 -32.74 -46.91 -16.79
C ASP A 310 -32.14 -47.59 -15.55
N GLN A 311 -32.66 -47.30 -14.36
CA GLN A 311 -32.28 -48.02 -13.13
C GLN A 311 -32.65 -49.50 -13.20
N LEU A 312 -33.85 -49.84 -13.67
CA LEU A 312 -34.27 -51.24 -13.84
C LEU A 312 -33.41 -51.99 -14.86
N ARG A 313 -32.94 -51.33 -15.93
CA ARG A 313 -32.00 -51.91 -16.89
C ARG A 313 -30.65 -52.21 -16.26
N GLN A 314 -30.11 -51.27 -15.46
CA GLN A 314 -28.83 -51.47 -14.76
C GLN A 314 -28.92 -52.60 -13.72
N PHE A 315 -29.98 -52.63 -12.92
CA PHE A 315 -30.18 -53.71 -11.95
C PHE A 315 -30.39 -55.07 -12.61
N LYS A 316 -31.07 -55.13 -13.77
CA LYS A 316 -31.21 -56.38 -14.52
C LYS A 316 -29.87 -56.88 -15.05
N GLN A 317 -29.05 -55.96 -15.56
CA GLN A 317 -27.71 -56.30 -16.05
C GLN A 317 -26.84 -56.87 -14.92
N LEU A 318 -26.92 -56.33 -13.70
CA LEU A 318 -26.22 -56.88 -12.55
C LEU A 318 -26.71 -58.29 -12.15
N ALA A 319 -27.99 -58.58 -12.33
CA ALA A 319 -28.53 -59.92 -12.10
C ALA A 319 -28.09 -60.91 -13.18
N ASP A 320 -28.14 -60.48 -14.45
CA ASP A 320 -27.70 -61.27 -15.61
C ASP A 320 -26.17 -61.56 -15.55
N ASP A 321 -25.39 -60.61 -15.04
CA ASP A 321 -23.94 -60.74 -14.80
C ASP A 321 -23.61 -61.55 -13.53
N GLY A 322 -24.63 -62.02 -12.78
CA GLY A 322 -24.46 -62.82 -11.55
C GLY A 322 -23.91 -62.05 -10.35
N VAL A 323 -23.93 -60.72 -10.40
CA VAL A 323 -23.46 -59.83 -9.33
C VAL A 323 -24.47 -59.74 -8.19
N ILE A 324 -25.77 -59.84 -8.51
CA ILE A 324 -26.87 -59.95 -7.55
C ILE A 324 -27.72 -61.16 -7.88
N THR A 325 -28.47 -61.68 -6.91
CA THR A 325 -29.40 -62.79 -7.17
C THR A 325 -30.67 -62.31 -7.86
N GLN A 326 -31.39 -63.24 -8.50
CA GLN A 326 -32.66 -62.92 -9.16
C GLN A 326 -33.71 -62.43 -8.15
N GLU A 327 -33.68 -62.94 -6.93
CA GLU A 327 -34.57 -62.53 -5.85
C GLU A 327 -34.26 -61.10 -5.36
N GLU A 328 -32.99 -60.71 -5.31
CA GLU A 328 -32.56 -59.35 -4.95
C GLU A 328 -32.97 -58.33 -6.02
N PHE A 329 -32.86 -58.71 -7.30
CA PHE A 329 -33.37 -57.91 -8.41
C PHE A 329 -34.87 -57.71 -8.32
N GLU A 330 -35.64 -58.76 -8.05
CA GLU A 330 -37.11 -58.67 -7.96
C GLU A 330 -37.57 -57.82 -6.77
N ALA A 331 -36.90 -57.93 -5.62
CA ALA A 331 -37.17 -57.09 -4.46
C ALA A 331 -36.95 -55.60 -4.79
N LYS A 332 -35.86 -55.26 -5.49
CA LYS A 332 -35.62 -53.88 -5.93
C LYS A 332 -36.55 -53.40 -7.03
N LYS A 333 -36.94 -54.27 -7.96
CA LYS A 333 -37.91 -53.95 -9.01
C LYS A 333 -39.27 -53.56 -8.41
N LYS A 334 -39.75 -54.31 -7.41
CA LYS A 334 -40.99 -53.99 -6.70
C LYS A 334 -40.91 -52.64 -5.97
N GLN A 335 -39.79 -52.39 -5.29
CA GLN A 335 -39.55 -51.12 -4.60
C GLN A 335 -39.49 -49.91 -5.55
N LEU A 336 -38.84 -50.06 -6.71
CA LEU A 336 -38.72 -48.99 -7.72
C LEU A 336 -40.05 -48.72 -8.45
N LEU A 337 -40.92 -49.73 -8.56
CA LEU A 337 -42.24 -49.61 -9.17
C LEU A 337 -43.36 -49.29 -8.17
N GLY A 338 -43.06 -49.27 -6.86
CA GLY A 338 -44.03 -48.99 -5.80
C GLY A 338 -45.14 -50.05 -5.65
N ILE A 339 -44.83 -51.32 -5.93
CA ILE A 339 -45.78 -52.46 -5.93
C ILE A 339 -45.39 -53.57 -4.95
#